data_AF-A0A800MBJ0-F1
#
_entry.id   AF-A0A800MBJ0-F1
#
_cell.length_a   1.000
_cell.length_b   1.000
_cell.length_c   1.000
_cell.angle_alpha   90.00
_cell.angle_beta   90.00
_cell.angle_gamma   90.00
#
_symmetry.space_group_name_H-M   'P 1'
#
loop_
_entity.id
_entity.type
_entity.pdbx_description
1 polymer ?
#
loop_
_entity_poly.entity_id
_entity_poly.type
_entity_poly.pdbx_seq_one_letter_code
_entity_poly.pdbx_strand_id
1 'polypeptide(L)' 'MIHSTAIIDPKARIEESVQIGAYAIIESGASIERDCKIGEHAQICGSVEIGK' A
#
# COMPACT_ATOMS: atom_id res chain seq x y z
N MET A 1 3.85 -9.18 0.75
CA MET A 1 2.65 -10.03 0.57
C MET A 1 1.44 -9.12 0.45
N ILE A 2 0.69 -9.22 -0.65
CA ILE A 2 -0.51 -8.41 -0.88
C ILE A 2 -1.72 -9.32 -0.80
N HIS A 3 -2.67 -9.02 0.09
CA HIS A 3 -3.92 -9.76 0.16
C HIS A 3 -4.71 -9.57 -1.15
N SER A 4 -5.35 -10.63 -1.66
CA SER A 4 -6.04 -10.61 -2.96
C SER A 4 -7.23 -9.64 -3.03
N THR A 5 -7.77 -9.22 -1.88
CA THR A 5 -8.86 -8.23 -1.79
C THR A 5 -8.37 -6.80 -1.62
N ALA A 6 -7.06 -6.57 -1.52
CA ALA A 6 -6.52 -5.22 -1.53
C ALA A 6 -6.75 -4.58 -2.90
N ILE A 7 -7.16 -3.32 -2.90
CA ILE A 7 -7.36 -2.53 -4.12
C ILE A 7 -6.19 -1.57 -4.23
N ILE A 8 -5.39 -1.73 -5.29
CA ILE A 8 -4.16 -0.98 -5.48
C ILE A 8 -4.23 -0.31 -6.84
N ASP A 9 -4.11 1.02 -6.85
CA ASP A 9 -3.95 1.75 -8.10
C ASP A 9 -2.60 1.38 -8.73
N PRO A 10 -2.55 1.06 -10.05
CA PRO A 10 -1.32 0.67 -10.72
C PRO A 10 -0.24 1.77 -10.76
N LYS A 11 -0.58 3.03 -10.43
CA LYS A 11 0.36 4.14 -10.30
C LYS A 11 0.95 4.27 -8.89
N ALA A 12 0.52 3.46 -7.93
CA ALA A 12 1.17 3.37 -6.63
C ALA A 12 2.54 2.70 -6.74
N ARG A 13 3.50 3.15 -5.93
CA ARG A 13 4.85 2.56 -5.83
C ARG A 13 4.93 1.75 -4.55
N ILE A 14 5.16 0.45 -4.68
CA ILE A 14 5.17 -0.49 -3.56
C ILE A 14 6.41 -1.36 -3.70
N GLU A 15 7.27 -1.33 -2.69
CA GLU A 15 8.49 -2.15 -2.62
C GLU A 15 8.19 -3.63 -2.31
N GLU A 16 9.12 -4.53 -2.66
CA GLU A 16 8.92 -5.99 -2.66
C GLU A 16 8.58 -6.60 -1.26
N SER A 17 9.06 -5.99 -0.16
CA SER A 17 8.82 -6.48 1.20
C SER A 17 7.54 -5.95 1.88
N VAL A 18 6.78 -5.07 1.20
CA VAL A 18 5.57 -4.48 1.77
C VAL A 18 4.49 -5.54 2.01
N GLN A 19 3.85 -5.46 3.18
CA GLN A 19 2.71 -6.29 3.53
C GLN A 19 1.43 -5.46 3.48
N ILE A 20 0.43 -5.91 2.72
CA ILE A 20 -0.85 -5.20 2.55
C ILE A 20 -1.99 -6.13 2.96
N GLY A 21 -2.71 -5.73 3.99
CA GLY A 21 -3.85 -6.44 4.56
C GLY A 21 -5.09 -6.46 3.66
N ALA A 22 -6.07 -7.27 4.05
CA ALA A 22 -7.33 -7.39 3.32
C ALA A 22 -8.09 -6.06 3.27
N TYR A 23 -8.72 -5.79 2.12
CA TYR A 23 -9.55 -4.59 1.90
C TYR A 23 -8.82 -3.25 2.09
N ALA A 24 -7.50 -3.25 2.11
CA ALA A 24 -6.74 -2.02 2.05
C ALA A 24 -6.91 -1.35 0.68
N ILE A 25 -6.93 -0.03 0.67
CA ILE A 25 -7.04 0.80 -0.54
C ILE A 25 -5.77 1.64 -0.66
N ILE A 26 -5.04 1.49 -1.77
CA ILE A 26 -3.84 2.28 -2.08
C ILE A 26 -4.13 3.13 -3.31
N GLU A 27 -4.19 4.44 -3.13
CA GLU A 27 -4.51 5.38 -4.21
C GLU A 27 -3.29 5.74 -5.08
N SER A 28 -3.56 6.27 -6.28
CA SER A 28 -2.54 6.73 -7.22
C SER A 28 -1.57 7.71 -6.57
N GLY A 29 -0.27 7.48 -6.76
CA GLY A 29 0.79 8.38 -6.28
C GLY A 29 1.22 8.13 -4.84
N ALA A 30 0.66 7.13 -4.14
CA ALA A 30 1.23 6.64 -2.90
C ALA A 30 2.58 5.95 -3.16
N SER A 31 3.54 6.13 -2.25
CA SER A 31 4.83 5.45 -2.23
C SER A 31 5.01 4.76 -0.88
N ILE A 32 5.16 3.43 -0.89
CA ILE A 32 5.34 2.63 0.31
C ILE A 32 6.67 1.89 0.21
N GLU A 33 7.56 2.20 1.14
CA GLU A 33 8.91 1.66 1.18
C GLU A 33 8.97 0.29 1.87
N ARG A 34 10.16 -0.33 1.79
CA ARG A 34 10.47 -1.64 2.37
C ARG A 34 10.09 -1.71 3.86
N ASP A 35 9.69 -2.90 4.28
CA ASP A 35 9.42 -3.28 5.67
C ASP A 35 8.20 -2.59 6.31
N CYS A 36 7.39 -1.90 5.49
CA CYS A 36 6.08 -1.39 5.89
C CYS A 36 5.01 -2.48 5.93
N LYS A 37 4.08 -2.35 6.88
CA LYS A 37 2.87 -3.17 6.98
C LYS A 37 1.63 -2.29 7.01
N ILE A 38 0.81 -2.40 5.97
CA ILE A 38 -0.50 -1.75 5.85
C ILE A 38 -1.56 -2.71 6.41
N GLY A 39 -2.28 -2.26 7.44
CA GLY A 39 -3.33 -3.03 8.10
C GLY A 39 -4.57 -3.25 7.22
N GLU A 40 -5.43 -4.14 7.68
CA GLU A 40 -6.74 -4.37 7.05
C GLU A 40 -7.59 -3.10 7.10
N HIS A 41 -8.39 -2.87 6.06
CA HIS A 41 -9.27 -1.70 5.93
C HIS A 41 -8.57 -0.32 5.98
N ALA A 42 -7.25 -0.28 5.89
CA ALA A 42 -6.52 0.99 5.80
C ALA A 42 -6.70 1.62 4.42
N GLN A 43 -6.80 2.96 4.38
CA GLN A 43 -6.79 3.73 3.13
C GLN A 43 -5.57 4.63 3.11
N ILE A 44 -4.73 4.46 2.09
CA ILE A 44 -3.56 5.30 1.82
C ILE A 44 -3.90 6.22 0.66
N CYS A 45 -4.07 7.50 0.96
CA CYS A 45 -4.41 8.52 -0.02
C CYS A 45 -3.26 8.77 -1.01
N GLY A 46 -3.60 9.37 -2.15
CA GLY A 46 -2.60 9.79 -3.13
C GLY A 46 -1.58 10.80 -2.56
N SER A 47 -0.38 10.82 -3.16
CA SER A 47 0.72 11.72 -2.78
C SER A 47 1.23 11.55 -1.34
N VAL A 48 1.07 10.36 -0.76
CA VAL A 48 1.61 9.99 0.55
C VAL A 48 2.87 9.15 0.38
N GLU A 49 3.89 9.44 1.20
CA GLU A 49 5.10 8.62 1.32
C GLU A 49 5.14 7.97 2.71
N ILE A 50 5.28 6.65 2.76
CA ILE A 50 5.35 5.85 3.99
C ILE A 50 6.65 5.04 3.96
N GLY A 51 7.55 5.31 4.91
CA GLY A 51 8.88 4.71 4.91
C GLY A 51 9.90 5.57 5.65
N LYS A 52 11.19 5.23 5.50
CA LYS A 52 12.32 5.97 6.05
C LYS A 52 13.48 5.99 5.05
#